data_AF-A0A5C6IQD6-F1
#
_entry.id   AF-A0A5C6IQD6-F1
#
_cell.length_a   1.000
_cell.length_b   1.000
_cell.length_c   1.000
_cell.angle_alpha   90.00
_cell.angle_beta   90.00
_cell.angle_gamma   90.00
#
_symmetry.space_group_name_H-M   'P 1'
#
loop_
_entity.id
_entity.type
_entity.pdbx_description
1 polymer ?
#
loop_
_entity_poly.entity_id
_entity_poly.type
_entity_poly.pdbx_seq_one_letter_code
_entity_poly.pdbx_strand_id
1 'polypeptide(L)' 'MADDAIVAGRIILGLKTLCDHLGCSLREALDAYVARYEQLRRERPADFAKSHEEYWANFHS' A
#
# COMPACT_ATOMS: atom_id res chain seq x y z
N MET A 1 1.35 0.34 -11.71
CA MET A 1 2.10 0.69 -10.48
C MET A 1 1.18 0.41 -9.31
N ALA A 2 1.68 -0.02 -8.15
CA ALA A 2 0.87 -0.61 -7.07
C ALA A 2 -0.25 0.30 -6.49
N ASP A 3 -0.30 1.58 -6.88
CA ASP A 3 -1.25 2.61 -6.44
C ASP A 3 -2.71 2.15 -6.42
N ASP A 4 -3.23 1.51 -7.47
CA ASP A 4 -4.63 1.06 -7.50
C ASP A 4 -4.90 0.01 -6.40
N ALA A 5 -3.93 -0.87 -6.16
CA ALA A 5 -4.00 -1.85 -5.08
C ALA A 5 -3.87 -1.19 -3.71
N ILE A 6 -3.03 -0.15 -3.59
CA ILE A 6 -2.86 0.64 -2.37
C ILE A 6 -4.16 1.38 -2.06
N VAL A 7 -4.73 2.14 -2.98
CA VAL A 7 -6.00 2.88 -2.81
C VAL A 7 -7.14 1.93 -2.44
N ALA A 8 -7.22 0.76 -3.10
CA ALA A 8 -8.23 -0.25 -2.82
C ALA A 8 -8.01 -1.06 -1.52
N GLY A 9 -6.91 -0.82 -0.78
CA GLY A 9 -6.58 -1.57 0.44
C GLY A 9 -6.23 -3.04 0.20
N ARG A 10 -5.78 -3.38 -1.01
CA ARG A 10 -5.35 -4.74 -1.39
C ARG A 10 -3.86 -4.92 -1.09
N ILE A 11 -3.51 -4.90 0.20
CA ILE A 11 -2.11 -4.82 0.69
C ILE A 11 -1.22 -5.92 0.11
N ILE A 12 -1.64 -7.19 0.18
CA ILE A 12 -0.87 -8.32 -0.34
C ILE A 12 -0.61 -8.19 -1.85
N LEU A 13 -1.62 -7.74 -2.61
CA LEU A 13 -1.47 -7.55 -4.06
C LEU A 13 -0.51 -6.40 -4.39
N GLY A 14 -0.58 -5.29 -3.64
CA GLY A 14 0.33 -4.18 -3.85
C GLY A 14 1.77 -4.53 -3.48
N LEU A 15 1.99 -5.27 -2.38
CA LEU A 15 3.31 -5.79 -2.01
C LEU A 15 3.87 -6.73 -3.08
N LYS A 16 3.07 -7.67 -3.57
CA LYS A 16 3.48 -8.56 -4.67
C LYS A 16 3.85 -7.75 -5.93
N THR A 17 3.03 -6.77 -6.30
CA THR A 17 3.30 -5.90 -7.45
C THR A 17 4.62 -5.14 -7.29
N LEU A 18 4.95 -4.69 -6.09
CA LEU A 18 6.23 -4.01 -5.81
C LEU A 18 7.41 -4.97 -5.87
N CYS A 19 7.31 -6.17 -5.27
CA CYS A 19 8.35 -7.19 -5.38
C CYS A 19 8.64 -7.54 -6.85
N ASP A 20 7.59 -7.82 -7.64
CA ASP A 20 7.72 -8.21 -9.04
C ASP A 20 8.30 -7.07 -9.89
N HIS A 21 7.92 -5.81 -9.60
CA HIS A 21 8.36 -4.66 -10.37
C HIS A 21 9.79 -4.21 -10.02
N LEU A 22 10.15 -4.22 -8.74
CA LEU A 22 11.44 -3.72 -8.25
C LEU A 22 12.50 -4.83 -8.15
N GLY A 23 12.11 -6.11 -8.27
CA GLY A 23 13.00 -7.25 -8.04
C GLY A 23 13.51 -7.30 -6.60
N CYS A 24 12.75 -6.76 -5.64
CA CYS A 24 13.18 -6.56 -4.26
C CYS A 24 12.60 -7.62 -3.30
N SER A 25 13.13 -7.64 -2.09
CA SER A 25 12.61 -8.46 -1.00
C SER A 25 11.25 -7.94 -0.51
N LEU A 26 10.49 -8.80 0.17
CA LEU A 26 9.22 -8.40 0.80
C LEU A 26 9.40 -7.24 1.80
N ARG A 27 10.55 -7.19 2.49
CA ARG A 27 10.88 -6.11 3.44
C ARG A 27 10.97 -4.77 2.71
N GLU A 28 11.76 -4.72 1.64
CA GLU A 28 11.94 -3.52 0.82
C GLU A 28 10.63 -3.10 0.14
N ALA A 29 9.83 -4.07 -0.31
CA ALA A 29 8.51 -3.81 -0.86
C ALA A 29 7.56 -3.22 0.18
N LEU A 30 7.62 -3.67 1.43
CA LEU A 30 6.81 -3.11 2.52
C LEU A 30 7.20 -1.66 2.83
N ASP A 31 8.50 -1.37 2.90
CA ASP A 31 8.98 0.00 3.13
C ASP A 31 8.52 0.93 1.99
N ALA A 32 8.65 0.47 0.73
CA ALA A 32 8.15 1.20 -0.44
C ALA A 32 6.61 1.36 -0.43
N TYR A 33 5.88 0.33 -0.01
CA TYR A 33 4.43 0.35 0.09
C TYR A 33 3.95 1.41 1.07
N VAL A 34 4.53 1.44 2.29
CA VAL A 34 4.17 2.39 3.33
C VAL A 34 4.45 3.82 2.87
N ALA A 35 5.63 4.07 2.30
CA ALA A 35 5.97 5.39 1.76
C ALA A 35 4.98 5.84 0.68
N ARG A 36 4.61 4.93 -0.23
CA ARG A 36 3.66 5.25 -1.31
C ARG A 36 2.25 5.46 -0.80
N TYR A 37 1.81 4.66 0.17
CA TYR A 37 0.53 4.83 0.85
C TYR A 37 0.40 6.22 1.50
N GLU A 38 1.40 6.65 2.27
CA GLU A 38 1.39 7.97 2.93
C GLU A 38 1.36 9.11 1.90
N GLN A 39 2.10 8.97 0.80
CA GLN A 39 2.09 9.95 -0.28
C GLN A 39 0.71 10.04 -0.94
N LEU A 40 0.13 8.90 -1.34
CA LEU A 40 -1.19 8.87 -1.99
C LEU A 40 -2.28 9.41 -1.07
N ARG A 41 -2.21 9.10 0.22
CA ARG A 41 -3.20 9.55 1.20
C ARG A 41 -3.15 11.08 1.43
N ARG A 42 -1.98 11.69 1.25
CA ARG A 42 -1.80 13.15 1.27
C ARG A 42 -2.26 13.82 -0.03
N GLU A 43 -1.90 13.24 -1.17
CA GLU A 43 -2.17 13.81 -2.49
C GLU A 43 -3.63 13.64 -2.92
N ARG A 44 -4.26 12.52 -2.54
CA ARG A 44 -5.58 12.10 -2.99
C ARG A 44 -6.40 11.48 -1.86
N PRO A 45 -6.68 12.22 -0.78
CA PRO A 45 -7.37 11.66 0.39
C PRO A 45 -8.78 11.14 0.06
N ALA A 46 -9.46 11.75 -0.92
CA ALA A 46 -10.81 11.36 -1.34
C ALA A 46 -10.89 9.98 -2.01
N ASP A 47 -9.77 9.45 -2.51
CA ASP A 47 -9.73 8.14 -3.17
C ASP A 47 -9.75 6.99 -2.13
N PHE A 48 -9.41 7.27 -0.88
CA PHE A 48 -9.38 6.28 0.20
C PHE A 48 -10.74 6.17 0.88
N ALA A 49 -11.42 5.04 0.69
CA ALA A 49 -12.71 4.76 1.32
C ALA A 49 -12.62 4.43 2.83
N LYS A 50 -11.42 4.19 3.35
CA LYS A 50 -11.18 3.75 4.75
C LYS A 50 -10.32 4.77 5.49
N SER A 51 -10.56 4.95 6.79
CA SER A 51 -9.63 5.63 7.69
C SER A 51 -8.26 4.94 7.74
N HIS A 52 -7.26 5.58 8.33
CA HIS A 52 -5.92 5.01 8.45
C HIS A 52 -5.95 3.71 9.28
N GLU A 53 -6.70 3.72 10.37
CA GLU A 53 -6.84 2.56 11.27
C GLU A 53 -7.56 1.40 10.57
N GLU A 54 -8.71 1.65 9.92
CA GLU A 54 -9.46 0.62 9.20
C GLU A 54 -8.69 0.01 8.03
N TYR A 55 -7.77 0.78 7.45
CA TYR A 55 -6.92 0.32 6.36
C TYR A 55 -5.91 -0.73 6.84
N TRP A 56 -5.30 -0.52 8.01
CA TRP A 56 -4.24 -1.38 8.55
C TRP A 56 -4.74 -2.47 9.52
N ALA A 57 -6.01 -2.44 9.91
CA ALA A 57 -6.59 -3.35 10.92
C ALA A 57 -6.26 -4.83 10.70
N ASN A 58 -6.32 -5.32 9.44
CA ASN A 58 -6.11 -6.74 9.12
C ASN A 58 -4.65 -7.11 8.78
N PHE A 59 -3.72 -6.15 8.84
CA PHE A 59 -2.32 -6.39 8.48
C PHE A 59 -1.45 -6.74 9.71
N HIS A 60 -1.81 -6.22 10.88
CA HIS A 60 -1.09 -6.44 12.13
C HIS A 60 -1.72 -7.52 13.04
N SER A 61 -2.70 -8.27 12.53
CA SER A 61 -3.38 -9.36 13.27
C SER A 61 -2.59 -10.67 13.27
#